data_AF-A0A843S6T7-F1
#
_entry.id   AF-A0A843S6T7-F1
#
_cell.length_a   1.000
_cell.length_b   1.000
_cell.length_c   1.000
_cell.angle_alpha   90.00
_cell.angle_beta   90.00
_cell.angle_gamma   90.00
#
_symmetry.space_group_name_H-M   'P 1'
#
loop_
_entity.id
_entity.type
_entity.pdbx_description
1 polymer ?
#
loop_
_entity_poly.entity_id
_entity_poly.type
_entity_poly.pdbx_seq_one_letter_code
_entity_poly.pdbx_strand_id
1 'polypeptide(L)'
;MDQYRLRALSGACKPKPALVPILMLAVLSGATWANCPDDRPCFNGTYQQGDKVIFEFNGITGWDFYNVRYREKGGGERQVENRSGIFTINNVLPNRVYTISVQGCNSRTLAPSQCTPWVSESLTTVGAYGPDTCRQGFVWREAKPGDHVCVYPGIRDRVAAENAVAGARRQSGGGPYGPNTCIQGYVWREAFPGDTVCVTPATRDDVRAQNERAAATRLNSSALKNPNASGTTKQLAGSVTSQSRKTP
;
A
#
# COMPACT_ATOMS: atom_id res chain seq x y z
N MET A 1 53.46 0.85 49.82
CA MET A 1 53.77 -0.35 49.04
C MET A 1 52.61 -1.32 49.24
N ASP A 2 51.45 -1.00 48.68
CA ASP A 2 50.99 -1.31 47.32
C ASP A 2 50.18 -2.62 47.33
N GLN A 3 48.87 -2.46 47.54
CA GLN A 3 47.87 -3.53 47.57
C GLN A 3 47.08 -3.45 46.25
N TYR A 4 47.34 -4.41 45.36
CA TYR A 4 46.66 -4.57 44.08
C TYR A 4 45.14 -4.73 44.27
N ARG A 5 44.38 -3.66 44.03
CA ARG A 5 42.94 -3.75 43.77
C ARG A 5 42.69 -3.85 42.27
N LEU A 6 42.24 -5.03 41.84
CA LEU A 6 41.60 -5.26 40.55
C LEU A 6 40.41 -4.29 40.39
N ARG A 7 40.51 -3.34 39.45
CA ARG A 7 39.37 -2.58 38.97
C ARG A 7 38.56 -3.47 38.03
N ALA A 8 37.39 -3.90 38.48
CA ALA A 8 36.36 -4.41 37.60
C ALA A 8 35.88 -3.27 36.68
N LEU A 9 36.24 -3.31 35.40
CA LEU A 9 35.57 -2.52 34.37
C LEU A 9 34.26 -3.24 34.01
N SER A 10 33.18 -2.87 34.67
CA SER A 10 31.81 -3.19 34.23
C SER A 10 31.49 -2.40 32.97
N GLY A 11 32.03 -2.85 31.84
CA GLY A 11 31.54 -2.47 30.52
C GLY A 11 30.15 -3.07 30.31
N ALA A 12 29.11 -2.34 30.71
CA ALA A 12 27.74 -2.67 30.35
C ALA A 12 27.64 -2.64 28.82
N CYS A 13 27.57 -3.82 28.21
CA CYS A 13 27.25 -4.01 26.81
C CYS A 13 25.82 -3.46 26.61
N LYS A 14 25.68 -2.28 26.00
CA LYS A 14 24.36 -1.76 25.60
C LYS A 14 23.70 -2.80 24.69
N PRO A 15 22.45 -3.22 24.96
CA PRO A 15 21.74 -4.06 24.02
C PRO A 15 21.61 -3.30 22.70
N LYS A 16 22.12 -3.91 21.62
CA LYS A 16 21.86 -3.45 20.25
C LYS A 16 20.34 -3.29 20.10
N PRO A 17 19.84 -2.25 19.40
CA PRO A 17 18.42 -2.19 19.10
C PRO A 17 18.07 -3.47 18.35
N ALA A 18 17.20 -4.27 18.95
CA ALA A 18 16.62 -5.42 18.28
C ALA A 18 16.00 -4.88 17.00
N LEU A 19 16.49 -5.35 15.85
CA LEU A 19 15.80 -5.24 14.57
C LEU A 19 14.40 -5.79 14.83
N VAL A 20 13.43 -4.88 14.98
CA VAL A 20 12.02 -5.23 14.94
C VAL A 20 11.87 -5.90 13.59
N PRO A 21 11.53 -7.19 13.52
CA PRO A 21 11.26 -7.81 12.24
C PRO A 21 10.11 -6.98 11.68
N ILE A 22 10.38 -6.26 10.60
CA ILE A 22 9.33 -5.69 9.77
C ILE A 22 8.51 -6.92 9.41
N LEU A 23 7.38 -7.08 10.09
CA LEU A 23 6.39 -8.08 9.77
C LEU A 23 5.95 -7.66 8.38
N MET A 24 6.63 -8.22 7.37
CA MET A 24 6.11 -8.31 6.02
C MET A 24 4.75 -8.95 6.24
N LEU A 25 3.68 -8.15 6.22
CA LEU A 25 2.40 -8.65 5.80
C LEU A 25 2.63 -9.08 4.36
N ALA A 26 3.17 -10.29 4.19
CA ALA A 26 2.75 -11.13 3.11
C ALA A 26 1.24 -11.14 3.27
N VAL A 27 0.55 -10.37 2.44
CA VAL A 27 -0.84 -10.64 2.15
C VAL A 27 -0.76 -12.02 1.52
N LEU A 28 -0.84 -13.05 2.37
CA LEU A 28 -1.17 -14.39 1.99
C LEU A 28 -2.62 -14.29 1.55
N SER A 29 -2.80 -13.74 0.35
CA SER A 29 -3.85 -14.19 -0.54
C SER A 29 -3.58 -15.67 -0.65
N GLY A 30 -4.20 -16.46 0.23
CA GLY A 30 -4.29 -17.89 0.05
C GLY A 30 -5.00 -18.07 -1.27
N ALA A 31 -4.23 -18.18 -2.36
CA ALA A 31 -4.74 -18.65 -3.62
C ALA A 31 -5.25 -20.05 -3.30
N THR A 32 -6.56 -20.19 -3.13
CA THR A 32 -7.21 -21.48 -3.06
C THR A 32 -6.90 -22.17 -4.39
N TRP A 33 -6.07 -23.21 -4.34
CA TRP A 33 -5.58 -24.02 -5.46
C TRP A 33 -6.69 -24.83 -6.15
N ALA A 34 -7.85 -24.23 -6.43
CA ALA A 34 -9.08 -25.01 -6.62
C ALA A 34 -9.69 -25.01 -8.02
N ASN A 35 -9.17 -24.28 -9.03
CA ASN A 35 -9.85 -24.20 -10.34
C ASN A 35 -8.92 -24.09 -11.57
N CYS A 36 -7.69 -24.58 -11.50
CA CYS A 36 -6.82 -24.57 -12.68
C CYS A 36 -7.21 -25.70 -13.66
N PRO A 37 -7.39 -25.41 -14.96
CA PRO A 37 -7.63 -26.46 -15.95
C PRO A 37 -6.36 -27.29 -16.23
N ASP A 38 -6.50 -28.61 -16.35
CA ASP A 38 -5.39 -29.54 -16.59
C ASP A 38 -4.72 -29.39 -17.97
N ASP A 39 -5.38 -28.70 -18.91
CA ASP A 39 -4.95 -28.55 -20.30
C ASP A 39 -4.11 -27.29 -20.57
N ARG A 40 -3.79 -26.49 -19.54
CA ARG A 40 -3.10 -25.19 -19.70
C ARG A 40 -2.22 -24.83 -18.49
N PRO A 41 -1.32 -23.84 -18.62
CA PRO A 41 -0.55 -23.36 -17.48
C PRO A 41 -1.45 -22.84 -16.36
N CYS A 42 -1.04 -23.07 -15.12
CA CYS A 42 -1.74 -22.61 -13.92
C CYS A 42 -0.86 -21.59 -13.19
N PHE A 43 -1.43 -20.44 -12.84
CA PHE A 43 -0.75 -19.45 -12.00
C PHE A 43 -0.77 -19.93 -10.55
N ASN A 44 0.40 -20.05 -9.93
CA ASN A 44 0.56 -20.46 -8.54
C ASN A 44 1.08 -19.33 -7.64
N GLY A 45 1.49 -18.19 -8.21
CA GLY A 45 1.88 -17.02 -7.45
C GLY A 45 1.93 -15.75 -8.31
N THR A 46 1.43 -14.64 -7.78
CA THR A 46 1.55 -13.32 -8.41
C THR A 46 1.81 -12.29 -7.33
N TYR A 47 2.97 -11.64 -7.35
CA TYR A 47 3.35 -10.69 -6.32
C TYR A 47 4.34 -9.64 -6.82
N GLN A 48 4.44 -8.55 -6.06
CA GLN A 48 5.40 -7.48 -6.29
C GLN A 48 6.56 -7.62 -5.30
N GLN A 49 7.79 -7.46 -5.81
CA GLN A 49 9.00 -7.35 -5.00
C GLN A 49 9.78 -6.11 -5.45
N GLY A 50 9.69 -5.03 -4.67
CA GLY A 50 10.29 -3.75 -5.05
C GLY A 50 9.69 -3.20 -6.34
N ASP A 51 10.53 -2.97 -7.34
CA ASP A 51 10.19 -2.51 -8.69
C ASP A 51 9.95 -3.67 -9.68
N LYS A 52 9.77 -4.89 -9.18
CA LYS A 52 9.50 -6.08 -9.99
C LYS A 52 8.11 -6.61 -9.73
N VAL A 53 7.45 -7.05 -10.79
CA VAL A 53 6.27 -7.91 -10.70
C VAL A 53 6.67 -9.30 -11.16
N ILE A 54 6.39 -10.29 -10.31
CA ILE A 54 6.75 -11.68 -10.51
C ILE A 54 5.46 -12.48 -10.65
N PHE A 55 5.37 -13.21 -11.75
CA PHE A 55 4.33 -14.18 -12.00
C PHE A 55 4.96 -15.56 -12.01
N GLU A 56 4.46 -16.43 -11.16
CA GLU A 56 4.79 -17.83 -11.08
C GLU A 56 3.64 -18.62 -11.68
N PHE A 57 3.98 -19.53 -12.58
CA PHE A 57 3.06 -20.45 -13.20
C PHE A 57 3.75 -21.77 -13.45
N ASN A 58 3.00 -22.85 -13.33
CA ASN A 58 3.48 -24.18 -13.65
C ASN A 58 2.71 -24.75 -14.83
N GLY A 59 3.32 -25.74 -15.48
CA GLY A 59 2.60 -26.68 -16.31
C GLY A 59 2.14 -27.83 -15.42
N ILE A 60 0.88 -28.24 -15.55
CA ILE A 60 0.41 -29.52 -15.00
C ILE A 60 1.02 -30.68 -15.83
N THR A 61 1.39 -30.40 -17.09
CA THR A 61 2.08 -31.28 -18.02
C THR A 61 3.49 -30.76 -18.33
N GLY A 62 4.40 -31.65 -18.74
CA GLY A 62 5.77 -31.30 -19.11
C GLY A 62 5.86 -30.59 -20.47
N TRP A 63 5.55 -29.30 -20.50
CA TRP A 63 5.69 -28.46 -21.69
C TRP A 63 7.16 -28.19 -22.03
N ASP A 64 7.52 -28.21 -23.32
CA ASP A 64 8.89 -27.89 -23.77
C ASP A 64 9.27 -26.42 -23.51
N PHE A 65 8.30 -25.51 -23.63
CA PHE A 65 8.47 -24.08 -23.34
C PHE A 65 7.11 -23.39 -23.13
N TYR A 66 7.15 -22.13 -22.70
CA TYR A 66 5.98 -21.24 -22.59
C TYR A 66 6.12 -20.07 -23.55
N ASN A 67 5.00 -19.62 -24.11
CA ASN A 67 4.94 -18.28 -24.67
C ASN A 67 4.29 -17.35 -23.65
N VAL A 68 4.86 -16.17 -23.48
CA VAL A 68 4.36 -15.14 -22.56
C VAL A 68 4.10 -13.86 -23.35
N ARG A 69 2.86 -13.37 -23.29
CA ARG A 69 2.49 -12.02 -23.69
C ARG A 69 2.40 -11.15 -22.45
N TYR A 70 2.89 -9.92 -22.49
CA TYR A 70 2.82 -9.02 -21.35
C TYR A 70 2.60 -7.57 -21.78
N ARG A 71 1.92 -6.81 -20.91
CA ARG A 71 1.63 -5.40 -21.11
C ARG A 71 1.34 -4.67 -19.81
N GLU A 72 1.62 -3.38 -19.80
CA GLU A 72 0.98 -2.43 -18.90
C GLU A 72 -0.40 -2.05 -19.48
N LYS A 73 -1.43 -1.90 -18.65
CA LYS A 73 -2.78 -1.50 -19.10
C LYS A 73 -2.73 -0.17 -19.85
N GLY A 74 -3.15 -0.18 -21.12
CA GLY A 74 -3.10 0.98 -22.02
C GLY A 74 -1.78 1.11 -22.80
N GLY A 75 -0.81 0.23 -22.56
CA GLY A 75 0.41 0.12 -23.35
C GLY A 75 0.34 -0.94 -24.46
N GLY A 76 1.43 -1.04 -25.23
CA GLY A 76 1.59 -2.07 -26.26
C GLY A 76 1.89 -3.45 -25.66
N GLU A 77 1.41 -4.50 -26.32
CA GLU A 77 1.67 -5.90 -25.96
C GLU A 77 3.00 -6.38 -26.55
N ARG A 78 3.76 -7.15 -25.77
CA ARG A 78 5.00 -7.78 -26.19
C ARG A 78 4.90 -9.28 -25.96
N GLN A 79 5.52 -10.09 -26.82
CA GLN A 79 5.55 -11.54 -26.67
C GLN A 79 7.01 -12.04 -26.61
N VAL A 80 7.28 -13.00 -25.73
CA VAL A 80 8.55 -13.69 -25.60
C VAL A 80 8.34 -15.19 -25.37
N GLU A 81 9.34 -15.99 -25.76
CA GLU A 81 9.46 -17.37 -25.29
C GLU A 81 10.05 -17.38 -23.86
N ASN A 82 9.52 -18.22 -22.99
CA ASN A 82 10.00 -18.42 -21.63
C ASN A 82 10.23 -19.90 -21.36
N ARG A 83 11.40 -20.24 -20.83
CA ARG A 83 11.79 -21.61 -20.45
C ARG A 83 11.70 -21.87 -18.96
N SER A 84 11.15 -20.93 -18.21
CA SER A 84 10.93 -20.98 -16.77
C SER A 84 9.43 -20.89 -16.46
N GLY A 85 9.02 -21.50 -15.35
CA GLY A 85 7.70 -21.28 -14.74
C GLY A 85 7.60 -19.94 -13.98
N ILE A 86 8.54 -19.02 -14.22
CA ILE A 86 8.57 -17.70 -13.61
C ILE A 86 8.78 -16.68 -14.72
N PHE A 87 7.98 -15.61 -14.69
CA PHE A 87 8.17 -14.45 -15.54
C PHE A 87 8.22 -13.18 -14.70
N THR A 88 9.21 -12.33 -14.96
CA THR A 88 9.45 -11.11 -14.20
C THR A 88 9.41 -9.89 -15.10
N ILE A 89 8.59 -8.91 -14.73
CA ILE A 89 8.60 -7.58 -15.31
C ILE A 89 9.40 -6.68 -14.36
N ASN A 90 10.48 -6.08 -14.87
CA ASN A 90 11.34 -5.18 -14.10
C ASN A 90 10.95 -3.70 -14.34
N ASN A 91 11.41 -2.80 -13.47
CA ASN A 91 11.19 -1.36 -13.55
C ASN A 91 9.70 -0.99 -13.65
N VAL A 92 8.86 -1.69 -12.89
CA VAL A 92 7.42 -1.44 -12.88
C VAL A 92 7.11 -0.12 -12.19
N LEU A 93 6.18 0.64 -12.78
CA LEU A 93 5.71 1.89 -12.19
C LEU A 93 4.63 1.59 -11.14
N PRO A 94 4.55 2.39 -10.05
CA PRO A 94 3.51 2.20 -9.04
C PRO A 94 2.13 2.58 -9.58
N ASN A 95 1.08 1.98 -9.01
CA ASN A 95 -0.31 2.21 -9.39
C ASN A 95 -0.58 1.95 -10.88
N ARG A 96 0.09 0.94 -11.43
CA ARG A 96 -0.14 0.43 -12.79
C ARG A 96 -0.64 -1.00 -12.72
N VAL A 97 -1.42 -1.39 -13.72
CA VAL A 97 -1.88 -2.77 -13.87
C VAL A 97 -1.01 -3.43 -14.92
N TYR A 98 -0.28 -4.46 -14.51
CA TYR A 98 0.48 -5.32 -15.42
C TYR A 98 -0.28 -6.61 -15.62
N THR A 99 -0.46 -6.99 -16.88
CA THR A 99 -1.14 -8.23 -17.28
C THR A 99 -0.15 -9.09 -18.04
N ILE A 100 -0.12 -10.38 -17.73
CA ILE A 100 0.50 -11.36 -18.60
C ILE A 100 -0.51 -12.38 -19.08
N SER A 101 -0.26 -12.93 -20.26
CA SER A 101 -0.95 -14.08 -20.79
C SER A 101 0.07 -15.16 -21.10
N VAL A 102 -0.18 -16.39 -20.68
CA VAL A 102 0.75 -17.52 -20.80
C VAL A 102 0.05 -18.68 -21.51
N GLN A 103 0.78 -19.37 -22.39
CA GLN A 103 0.37 -20.67 -22.94
C GLN A 103 1.55 -21.64 -22.86
N GLY A 104 1.27 -22.92 -22.62
CA GLY A 104 2.26 -24.01 -22.63
C GLY A 104 2.39 -24.55 -24.05
N CYS A 105 3.60 -24.90 -24.47
CA CYS A 105 3.85 -25.37 -25.82
C CYS A 105 4.78 -26.60 -25.86
N ASN A 106 4.44 -27.57 -26.71
CA ASN A 106 5.31 -28.69 -27.08
C ASN A 106 5.84 -28.47 -28.49
N SER A 107 7.16 -28.52 -28.62
CA SER A 107 7.86 -28.50 -29.88
C SER A 107 7.49 -29.72 -30.73
N ARG A 108 7.44 -29.53 -32.05
CA ARG A 108 7.27 -30.62 -33.00
C ARG A 108 8.42 -30.59 -33.97
N THR A 109 8.93 -31.75 -34.35
CA THR A 109 9.91 -31.85 -35.42
C THR A 109 9.25 -31.53 -36.77
N LEU A 110 9.82 -30.57 -37.50
CA LEU A 110 9.35 -30.15 -38.84
C LEU A 110 7.90 -29.64 -38.90
N ALA A 111 7.35 -29.18 -37.78
CA ALA A 111 6.01 -28.59 -37.72
C ALA A 111 5.92 -27.49 -36.65
N PRO A 112 4.94 -26.58 -36.73
CA PRO A 112 4.70 -25.60 -35.68
C PRO A 112 4.40 -26.28 -34.34
N SER A 113 4.86 -25.66 -33.26
CA SER A 113 4.62 -26.12 -31.89
C SER A 113 3.12 -26.21 -31.59
N GLN A 114 2.74 -27.21 -30.79
CA GLN A 114 1.40 -27.29 -30.20
C GLN A 114 1.35 -26.44 -28.97
N CYS A 115 0.45 -25.46 -28.94
CA CYS A 115 0.27 -24.62 -27.77
C CYS A 115 -1.16 -24.72 -27.23
N THR A 116 -1.28 -24.57 -25.92
CA THR A 116 -2.56 -24.46 -25.21
C THR A 116 -3.25 -23.14 -25.54
N PRO A 117 -4.54 -22.98 -25.21
CA PRO A 117 -5.13 -21.65 -25.07
C PRO A 117 -4.36 -20.78 -24.06
N TRP A 118 -4.45 -19.46 -24.23
CA TRP A 118 -3.86 -18.48 -23.32
C TRP A 118 -4.63 -18.40 -22.00
N VAL A 119 -3.92 -18.42 -20.87
CA VAL A 119 -4.41 -18.01 -19.56
C VAL A 119 -3.85 -16.64 -19.22
N SER A 120 -4.58 -15.81 -18.47
CA SER A 120 -4.10 -14.47 -18.11
C SER A 120 -4.23 -14.20 -16.63
N GLU A 121 -3.29 -13.42 -16.10
CA GLU A 121 -3.27 -12.96 -14.71
C GLU A 121 -2.81 -11.50 -14.68
N SER A 122 -3.24 -10.75 -13.66
CA SER A 122 -2.86 -9.33 -13.56
C SER A 122 -2.61 -8.90 -12.13
N LEU A 123 -1.64 -8.01 -11.96
CA LEU A 123 -1.32 -7.39 -10.68
C LEU A 123 -1.38 -5.87 -10.80
N THR A 124 -1.97 -5.23 -9.78
CA THR A 124 -1.84 -3.79 -9.58
C THR A 124 -0.65 -3.52 -8.67
N THR A 125 0.33 -2.76 -9.16
CA THR A 125 1.52 -2.42 -8.39
C THR A 125 1.22 -1.36 -7.33
N VAL A 126 1.86 -1.50 -6.18
CA VAL A 126 1.84 -0.55 -5.07
C VAL A 126 3.13 0.26 -5.03
N GLY A 127 3.09 1.42 -4.36
CA GLY A 127 4.29 2.21 -4.10
C GLY A 127 5.23 1.56 -3.07
N ALA A 128 6.43 2.15 -2.92
CA ALA A 128 7.51 1.62 -2.08
C ALA A 128 7.13 1.40 -0.60
N TYR A 129 6.14 2.15 -0.09
CA TYR A 129 5.63 2.05 1.28
C TYR A 129 4.21 1.44 1.31
N GLY A 130 3.89 0.61 0.31
CA GLY A 130 2.60 -0.05 0.19
C GLY A 130 1.42 0.94 0.16
N PRO A 131 0.33 0.68 0.91
CA PRO A 131 -0.88 1.49 0.87
C PRO A 131 -0.71 2.90 1.44
N ASP A 132 0.33 3.13 2.25
CA ASP A 132 0.63 4.43 2.84
C ASP A 132 1.51 5.30 1.93
N THR A 133 1.95 4.79 0.78
CA THR A 133 2.79 5.58 -0.13
C THR A 133 2.04 6.84 -0.62
N CYS A 134 2.64 8.01 -0.40
CA CYS A 134 2.07 9.27 -0.85
C CYS A 134 2.18 9.46 -2.36
N ARG A 135 1.15 10.11 -2.95
CA ARG A 135 1.24 10.58 -4.35
C ARG A 135 2.41 11.53 -4.50
N GLN A 136 2.95 11.59 -5.72
CA GLN A 136 3.98 12.57 -6.05
C GLN A 136 3.54 13.98 -5.65
N GLY A 137 4.44 14.72 -4.99
CA GLY A 137 4.17 16.04 -4.43
C GLY A 137 3.64 16.06 -2.99
N PHE A 138 3.36 14.89 -2.41
CA PHE A 138 2.97 14.72 -1.00
C PHE A 138 4.01 13.96 -0.21
N VAL A 139 4.08 14.23 1.09
CA VAL A 139 4.95 13.54 2.06
C VAL A 139 4.13 13.15 3.28
N TRP A 140 4.62 12.19 4.07
CA TRP A 140 4.01 11.90 5.37
C TRP A 140 4.10 13.11 6.29
N ARG A 141 2.99 13.41 6.97
CA ARG A 141 2.88 14.52 7.91
C ARG A 141 3.78 14.35 9.12
N GLU A 142 3.94 13.11 9.59
CA GLU A 142 4.83 12.76 10.69
C GLU A 142 4.58 13.56 11.98
N ALA A 143 3.31 13.80 12.33
CA ALA A 143 2.96 14.42 13.61
C ALA A 143 3.44 13.59 14.82
N LYS A 144 3.62 12.28 14.62
CA LYS A 144 4.34 11.35 15.49
C LYS A 144 4.95 10.22 14.65
N PRO A 145 5.81 9.35 15.23
CA PRO A 145 6.18 8.09 14.57
C PRO A 145 4.93 7.28 14.18
N GLY A 146 4.86 6.87 12.91
CA GLY A 146 3.73 6.15 12.33
C GLY A 146 2.56 7.00 11.82
N ASP A 147 2.65 8.34 11.87
CA ASP A 147 1.66 9.22 11.24
C ASP A 147 1.92 9.37 9.73
N HIS A 148 1.36 8.44 8.95
CA HIS A 148 1.50 8.38 7.48
C HIS A 148 0.38 9.12 6.72
N VAL A 149 -0.21 10.17 7.31
CA VAL A 149 -1.15 11.03 6.58
C VAL A 149 -0.37 11.83 5.53
N CYS A 150 -0.76 11.71 4.25
CA CYS A 150 -0.08 12.38 3.16
C CYS A 150 -0.52 13.85 3.04
N VAL A 151 0.43 14.78 3.19
CA VAL A 151 0.24 16.23 3.19
C VAL A 151 1.26 16.91 2.26
N TYR A 152 1.08 18.20 1.99
CA TYR A 152 2.11 18.99 1.30
C TYR A 152 3.38 19.13 2.17
N PRO A 153 4.59 19.20 1.57
CA PRO A 153 5.84 19.33 2.33
C PRO A 153 5.83 20.42 3.40
N GLY A 154 5.37 21.63 3.07
CA GLY A 154 5.30 22.73 4.06
C GLY A 154 4.39 22.45 5.25
N ILE A 155 3.44 21.53 5.15
CA ILE A 155 2.62 21.09 6.29
C ILE A 155 3.42 20.20 7.24
N ARG A 156 4.28 19.31 6.71
CA ARG A 156 5.20 18.50 7.54
C ARG A 156 6.13 19.42 8.33
N ASP A 157 6.67 20.45 7.67
CA ASP A 157 7.55 21.44 8.33
C ASP A 157 6.81 22.21 9.43
N ARG A 158 5.57 22.66 9.17
CA ARG A 158 4.71 23.29 10.18
C ARG A 158 4.47 22.36 11.37
N VAL A 159 4.14 21.10 11.12
CA VAL A 159 3.88 20.08 12.15
C VAL A 159 5.12 19.82 13.01
N ALA A 160 6.31 19.79 12.40
CA ALA A 160 7.57 19.67 13.14
C ALA A 160 7.80 20.90 14.05
N ALA A 161 7.54 22.11 13.56
CA ALA A 161 7.65 23.34 14.35
C ALA A 161 6.65 23.37 15.51
N GLU A 162 5.40 22.95 15.28
CA GLU A 162 4.37 22.81 16.33
C GLU A 162 4.81 21.84 17.43
N ASN A 163 5.33 20.68 17.05
CA ASN A 163 5.85 19.68 17.98
C ASN A 163 7.02 20.27 18.81
N ALA A 164 7.91 21.04 18.18
CA ALA A 164 9.06 21.66 18.86
C ALA A 164 8.66 22.69 19.93
N VAL A 165 7.56 23.44 19.72
CA VAL A 165 7.08 24.46 20.67
C VAL A 165 5.89 24.01 21.51
N ALA A 166 5.50 22.72 21.45
CA ALA A 166 4.30 22.21 22.09
C ALA A 166 4.22 22.52 23.59
N GLY A 167 5.37 22.47 24.29
CA GLY A 167 5.47 22.78 25.71
C GLY A 167 5.23 24.26 26.05
N ALA A 168 5.66 25.18 25.18
CA ALA A 168 5.53 26.63 25.41
C ALA A 168 4.08 27.14 25.33
N ARG A 169 3.18 26.35 24.76
CA ARG A 169 1.75 26.66 24.60
C ARG A 169 0.86 25.95 25.64
N ARG A 170 1.46 25.27 26.61
CA ARG A 170 0.75 24.64 27.73
C ARG A 170 0.70 25.58 28.93
N GLN A 171 -0.38 25.49 29.69
CA GLN A 171 -0.54 26.21 30.94
C GLN A 171 0.49 25.68 31.96
N SER A 172 1.28 26.57 32.53
CA SER A 172 2.23 26.22 33.59
C SER A 172 1.49 25.62 34.79
N GLY A 173 1.97 24.49 35.31
CA GLY A 173 1.30 23.75 36.39
C GLY A 173 0.09 22.93 35.95
N GLY A 174 -0.28 22.94 34.67
CA GLY A 174 -1.48 22.28 34.15
C GLY A 174 -2.75 23.11 34.36
N GLY A 175 -3.90 22.49 34.10
CA GLY A 175 -5.20 23.15 34.22
C GLY A 175 -6.36 22.14 34.24
N PRO A 176 -7.59 22.57 33.94
CA PRO A 176 -8.79 21.72 34.06
C PRO A 176 -8.76 20.40 33.28
N TYR A 177 -7.90 20.30 32.26
CA TYR A 177 -7.73 19.12 31.41
C TYR A 177 -6.40 18.40 31.66
N GLY A 178 -5.80 18.61 32.84
CA GLY A 178 -4.54 17.98 33.26
C GLY A 178 -3.29 18.73 32.77
N PRO A 179 -2.12 18.07 32.75
CA PRO A 179 -0.82 18.71 32.50
C PRO A 179 -0.65 19.22 31.06
N ASN A 180 -1.45 18.74 30.12
CA ASN A 180 -1.42 19.18 28.72
C ASN A 180 -2.44 20.29 28.43
N THR A 181 -3.06 20.90 29.44
CA THR A 181 -4.00 22.01 29.24
C THR A 181 -3.32 23.13 28.46
N CYS A 182 -3.94 23.59 27.37
CA CYS A 182 -3.42 24.69 26.56
C CYS A 182 -3.67 26.05 27.22
N ILE A 183 -2.78 27.01 26.98
CA ILE A 183 -3.02 28.42 27.36
C ILE A 183 -4.20 29.01 26.56
N GLN A 184 -4.76 30.11 27.07
CA GLN A 184 -5.88 30.80 26.41
C GLN A 184 -5.55 31.13 24.94
N GLY A 185 -6.50 30.83 24.03
CA GLY A 185 -6.35 31.03 22.58
C GLY A 185 -5.78 29.83 21.82
N TYR A 186 -5.33 28.78 22.53
CA TYR A 186 -4.85 27.53 21.95
C TYR A 186 -5.77 26.35 22.31
N VAL A 187 -5.78 25.34 21.44
CA VAL A 187 -6.53 24.10 21.59
C VAL A 187 -5.64 22.91 21.23
N TRP A 188 -6.00 21.70 21.68
CA TRP A 188 -5.34 20.49 21.22
C TRP A 188 -5.51 20.32 19.71
N ARG A 189 -4.43 19.95 19.03
CA ARG A 189 -4.39 19.78 17.57
C ARG A 189 -5.20 18.58 17.10
N GLU A 190 -5.28 17.52 17.91
CA GLU A 190 -6.12 16.35 17.65
C GLU A 190 -5.82 15.68 16.29
N ALA A 191 -4.55 15.64 15.88
CA ALA A 191 -4.12 15.00 14.63
C ALA A 191 -4.37 13.50 14.59
N PHE A 192 -4.43 12.86 15.76
CA PHE A 192 -4.73 11.46 16.00
C PHE A 192 -5.19 11.29 17.46
N PRO A 193 -5.77 10.14 17.87
CA PRO A 193 -6.15 9.91 19.26
C PRO A 193 -4.98 10.12 20.23
N GLY A 194 -5.14 11.04 21.18
CA GLY A 194 -4.10 11.40 22.16
C GLY A 194 -3.14 12.53 21.75
N ASP A 195 -3.31 13.13 20.57
CA ASP A 195 -2.52 14.31 20.16
C ASP A 195 -2.94 15.57 20.93
N THR A 196 -2.16 15.89 21.97
CA THR A 196 -2.38 17.03 22.87
C THR A 196 -1.41 18.19 22.62
N VAL A 197 -0.85 18.29 21.40
CA VAL A 197 -0.04 19.44 20.99
C VAL A 197 -0.95 20.66 20.90
N CYS A 198 -0.58 21.76 21.56
CA CYS A 198 -1.36 22.99 21.57
C CYS A 198 -1.09 23.82 20.30
N VAL A 199 -2.15 24.09 19.54
CA VAL A 199 -2.14 24.86 18.28
C VAL A 199 -3.30 25.86 18.26
N THR A 200 -3.36 26.71 17.24
CA THR A 200 -4.51 27.60 17.06
C THR A 200 -5.75 26.81 16.62
N PRO A 201 -6.98 27.30 16.91
CA PRO A 201 -8.21 26.67 16.44
C PRO A 201 -8.23 26.42 14.93
N ALA A 202 -7.77 27.40 14.13
CA ALA A 202 -7.65 27.24 12.67
C ALA A 202 -6.74 26.09 12.27
N THR A 203 -5.64 25.85 13.00
CA THR A 203 -4.73 24.74 12.70
C THR A 203 -5.36 23.39 13.05
N ARG A 204 -6.16 23.32 14.14
CA ARG A 204 -6.93 22.11 14.45
C ARG A 204 -7.90 21.77 13.32
N ASP A 205 -8.57 22.78 12.76
CA ASP A 205 -9.48 22.59 11.63
C ASP A 205 -8.76 22.15 10.35
N ASP A 206 -7.59 22.74 10.05
CA ASP A 206 -6.73 22.29 8.95
C ASP A 206 -6.32 20.82 9.09
N VAL A 207 -5.98 20.41 10.31
CA VAL A 207 -5.53 19.05 10.62
C VAL A 207 -6.68 18.04 10.45
N ARG A 208 -7.90 18.42 10.86
CA ARG A 208 -9.09 17.60 10.61
C ARG A 208 -9.33 17.42 9.10
N ALA A 209 -9.26 18.51 8.33
CA ALA A 209 -9.41 18.45 6.88
C ALA A 209 -8.30 17.60 6.21
N GLN A 210 -7.08 17.58 6.76
CA GLN A 210 -6.01 16.70 6.29
C GLN A 210 -6.32 15.22 6.54
N ASN A 211 -6.87 14.88 7.70
CA ASN A 211 -7.26 13.51 8.02
C ASN A 211 -8.40 13.03 7.11
N GLU A 212 -9.37 13.90 6.80
CA GLU A 212 -10.49 13.60 5.89
C GLU A 212 -10.01 13.32 4.46
N ARG A 213 -9.00 14.05 3.96
CA ARG A 213 -8.43 13.86 2.62
C ARG A 213 -7.30 12.82 2.55
N ALA A 214 -6.92 12.20 3.67
CA ALA A 214 -5.74 11.34 3.76
C ALA A 214 -5.76 10.17 2.77
N ALA A 215 -6.94 9.60 2.53
CA ALA A 215 -7.10 8.52 1.56
C ALA A 215 -6.82 9.02 0.13
N ALA A 216 -7.37 10.17 -0.26
CA ALA A 216 -7.24 10.72 -1.60
C ALA A 216 -5.80 11.13 -1.94
N THR A 217 -4.95 11.40 -0.95
CA THR A 217 -3.55 11.82 -1.14
C THR A 217 -2.54 10.67 -1.21
N ARG A 218 -2.99 9.42 -1.06
CA ARG A 218 -2.18 8.20 -1.25
C ARG A 218 -2.14 7.76 -2.71
N LEU A 219 -1.04 7.13 -3.15
CA LEU A 219 -0.88 6.58 -4.50
C LEU A 219 -1.95 5.55 -4.84
N ASN A 220 -2.34 4.74 -3.85
CA ASN A 220 -3.23 3.60 -4.02
C ASN A 220 -4.67 3.88 -3.57
N SER A 221 -5.09 5.15 -3.56
CA SER A 221 -6.43 5.56 -3.12
C SER A 221 -7.57 4.86 -3.88
N SER A 222 -7.30 4.41 -5.11
CA SER A 222 -8.21 3.60 -5.93
C SER A 222 -8.01 2.08 -5.80
N ALA A 223 -6.82 1.62 -5.44
CA ALA A 223 -6.48 0.19 -5.32
C ALA A 223 -6.92 -0.44 -3.98
N LEU A 224 -7.19 0.38 -2.97
CA LEU A 224 -7.81 -0.05 -1.70
C LEU A 224 -9.33 -0.20 -1.78
N LYS A 225 -9.97 0.21 -2.89
CA LYS A 225 -11.30 -0.28 -3.22
C LYS A 225 -11.11 -1.71 -3.72
N ASN A 226 -11.30 -2.67 -2.82
CA ASN A 226 -11.13 -4.10 -3.02
C ASN A 226 -11.36 -4.55 -4.49
N PRO A 227 -10.37 -5.13 -5.19
CA PRO A 227 -10.56 -5.66 -6.55
C PRO A 227 -11.55 -6.84 -6.62
N ASN A 228 -11.98 -7.40 -5.49
CA ASN A 228 -13.11 -8.35 -5.40
C ASN A 228 -14.48 -7.68 -5.20
N ALA A 229 -14.59 -6.36 -5.24
CA ALA A 229 -15.88 -5.67 -5.32
C ALA A 229 -16.34 -5.53 -6.78
N SER A 230 -16.48 -6.66 -7.48
CA SER A 230 -17.30 -6.73 -8.69
C SER A 230 -18.71 -7.15 -8.27
N GLY A 231 -19.69 -6.25 -8.48
CA GLY A 231 -21.09 -6.41 -8.10
C GLY A 231 -21.39 -5.76 -6.73
N THR A 232 -22.17 -4.70 -6.60
CA THR A 232 -23.43 -4.39 -7.28
C THR A 232 -23.70 -2.90 -7.07
N THR A 233 -23.43 -2.03 -8.05
CA THR A 233 -24.09 -0.72 -8.08
C THR A 233 -25.37 -0.91 -8.87
N LYS A 234 -26.44 -1.35 -8.17
CA LYS A 234 -27.79 -1.14 -8.68
C LYS A 234 -27.94 0.37 -8.87
N GLN A 235 -27.94 0.81 -10.13
CA GLN A 235 -28.55 2.08 -10.49
C GLN A 235 -29.93 2.09 -9.85
N LEU A 236 -30.19 3.04 -8.94
CA LEU A 236 -31.55 3.38 -8.59
C LEU A 236 -32.18 3.98 -9.84
N ALA A 237 -32.83 3.11 -10.61
CA ALA A 237 -33.80 3.48 -11.61
C ALA A 237 -35.03 4.06 -10.89
N GLY A 238 -35.42 5.26 -11.31
CA GLY A 238 -36.80 5.74 -11.38
C GLY A 238 -37.68 5.60 -10.14
N SER A 239 -37.76 6.67 -9.35
CA SER A 239 -38.96 6.91 -8.54
C SER A 239 -40.10 7.29 -9.49
N VAL A 240 -40.87 6.29 -9.95
CA VAL A 240 -42.16 6.50 -10.61
C VAL A 240 -43.16 6.87 -9.52
N THR A 241 -43.38 8.17 -9.33
CA THR A 241 -44.53 8.66 -8.57
C THR A 241 -45.74 8.60 -9.48
N SER A 242 -46.59 7.58 -9.28
CA SER A 242 -47.91 7.49 -9.89
C SER A 242 -48.80 8.62 -9.34
N GLN A 243 -49.02 9.68 -10.11
CA GLN A 243 -50.15 10.59 -9.92
C GLN A 243 -51.20 10.27 -10.98
N SER A 244 -52.28 9.63 -10.52
CA SER A 244 -53.46 9.36 -11.34
C SER A 244 -54.15 10.68 -11.66
N ARG A 245 -54.15 11.02 -12.95
CA ARG A 245 -54.92 12.09 -13.55
C ARG A 245 -56.41 11.72 -13.48
N LYS A 246 -57.22 12.49 -12.72
CA LYS A 246 -58.65 12.61 -12.97
C LYS A 246 -58.86 13.95 -13.66
N THR A 247 -59.43 13.88 -14.86
CA THR A 247 -60.04 14.98 -15.61
C THR A 247 -61.23 14.37 -16.35
N PRO A 248 -62.28 15.14 -16.69
CA PRO A 248 -62.48 16.58 -16.45
C PRO A 248 -63.17 16.88 -15.12
#